data_AF-A0A0F9A9H2-F1
#
_entry.id   AF-A0A0F9A9H2-F1
#
_cell.length_a   1.000
_cell.length_b   1.000
_cell.length_c   1.000
_cell.angle_alpha   90.00
_cell.angle_beta   90.00
_cell.angle_gamma   90.00
#
_symmetry.space_group_name_H-M   'P 1'
#
loop_
_entity.id
_entity.type
_entity.pdbx_description
1 polymer ?
#
loop_
_entity_poly.entity_id
_entity_poly.type
_entity_poly.pdbx_seq_one_letter_code
_entity_poly.pdbx_strand_id
1 'polypeptide(L)'
;MAEARYEAQVRAAVWEAPSRDYPSGSPQIMGTLVREIHGQVRREIFIDTGAIVNGDGYQQTPYDNITDAIDDAEANGITRLVFLADATLDRQVKNFHIVGIGQPALDLNGQNVDGSEFELIRLDGSYTGSIVAKLCNLSNNLSGLNGKFFGCGLGGLITLAPGAVVRLVDAYSEIPGVGTPELSMLPAFSPQIPHKLDIRNYSGGLTISNSQHPDCESTIEMSQGRVFLAASNVAGTSSIRGVAFLQDLSTGTYTVETSGLIQPANVVDTLTLVGTLLKFQGNRTVLDKAAFTLTIYDTDRVTPIRVFDLREFGVGPSISTITERLPVSGSPLTP
;
A
#
# COMPACT_ATOMS: atom_id res chain seq x y z
N MET A 1 -22.35 60.00 25.65
CA MET A 1 -22.21 61.17 24.73
C MET A 1 -21.16 60.96 23.63
N ALA A 2 -20.12 60.13 23.83
CA ALA A 2 -19.15 59.79 22.77
C ALA A 2 -19.70 58.76 21.75
N GLU A 3 -20.52 57.81 22.19
CA GLU A 3 -21.08 56.74 21.35
C GLU A 3 -22.09 57.25 20.31
N ALA A 4 -22.96 58.19 20.71
CA ALA A 4 -23.89 58.85 19.79
C ALA A 4 -23.20 59.73 18.72
N ARG A 5 -21.98 60.21 18.99
CA ARG A 5 -21.18 60.95 17.98
C ARG A 5 -20.49 60.00 17.00
N TYR A 6 -20.11 58.81 17.44
CA TYR A 6 -19.51 57.79 16.58
C TYR A 6 -20.56 57.18 15.63
N GLU A 7 -21.75 56.83 16.13
CA GLU A 7 -22.83 56.33 15.26
C GLU A 7 -23.32 57.38 14.24
N ALA A 8 -23.34 58.66 14.60
CA ALA A 8 -23.68 59.74 13.67
C ALA A 8 -22.61 59.94 12.59
N GLN A 9 -21.32 59.83 12.94
CA GLN A 9 -20.23 59.91 11.95
C GLN A 9 -20.20 58.69 11.02
N VAL A 10 -20.47 57.48 11.52
CA VAL A 10 -20.53 56.28 10.68
C VAL A 10 -21.77 56.31 9.77
N ARG A 11 -22.93 56.77 10.25
CA ARG A 11 -24.13 56.92 9.40
C ARG A 11 -23.97 57.99 8.32
N ALA A 12 -23.29 59.10 8.60
CA ALA A 12 -23.02 60.13 7.60
C ALA A 12 -22.03 59.66 6.52
N ALA A 13 -21.02 58.87 6.89
CA ALA A 13 -20.02 58.35 5.95
C ALA A 13 -20.57 57.28 5.00
N VAL A 14 -21.59 56.52 5.40
CA VAL A 14 -22.13 55.40 4.61
C VAL A 14 -23.27 55.84 3.68
N TRP A 15 -24.00 56.92 3.98
CA TRP A 15 -25.22 57.29 3.23
C TRP A 15 -25.13 58.60 2.43
N GLU A 16 -24.15 59.48 2.70
CA GLU A 16 -24.01 60.76 1.99
C GLU A 16 -22.81 60.81 1.02
N ALA A 17 -22.23 59.65 0.66
CA ALA A 17 -21.31 59.61 -0.47
C ALA A 17 -22.08 60.04 -1.74
N PRO A 18 -21.71 61.15 -2.39
CA PRO A 18 -22.41 61.64 -3.57
C PRO A 18 -22.36 60.56 -4.65
N SER A 19 -23.51 60.23 -5.26
CA SER A 19 -23.66 59.22 -6.31
C SER A 19 -22.83 59.50 -7.59
N ARG A 20 -22.06 60.58 -7.60
CA ARG A 20 -21.25 61.07 -8.70
C ARG A 20 -19.84 60.49 -8.72
N ASP A 21 -19.37 59.92 -7.60
CA ASP A 21 -18.08 59.21 -7.54
C ASP A 21 -18.21 57.71 -7.80
N TYR A 22 -19.45 57.21 -7.95
CA TYR A 22 -19.67 55.90 -8.54
C TYR A 22 -19.70 56.09 -10.06
N PRO A 23 -18.70 55.60 -10.82
CA PRO A 23 -18.71 55.70 -12.27
C PRO A 23 -20.00 55.05 -12.79
N SER A 24 -20.92 55.88 -13.28
CA SER A 24 -22.28 55.51 -13.71
C SER A 24 -22.28 54.75 -15.04
N GLY A 25 -21.31 53.86 -15.23
CA GLY A 25 -21.07 53.13 -16.46
C GLY A 25 -20.18 51.88 -16.30
N SER A 26 -19.83 51.46 -15.08
CA SER A 26 -19.13 50.18 -14.90
C SER A 26 -20.06 49.13 -14.27
N PRO A 27 -20.51 48.12 -15.03
CA PRO A 27 -21.20 46.93 -14.52
C PRO A 27 -20.36 46.08 -13.53
N GLN A 28 -19.23 46.59 -13.03
CA GLN A 28 -18.17 45.78 -12.43
C GLN A 28 -18.33 45.55 -10.93
N ILE A 29 -19.14 46.35 -10.22
CA ILE A 29 -19.25 46.25 -8.76
C ILE A 29 -20.05 45.00 -8.32
N MET A 30 -21.11 44.64 -9.06
CA MET A 30 -21.81 43.36 -8.85
C MET A 30 -20.93 42.16 -9.26
N GLY A 31 -20.08 42.32 -10.28
CA GLY A 31 -19.15 41.26 -10.71
C GLY A 31 -18.04 40.98 -9.70
N THR A 32 -17.58 41.98 -8.94
CA THR A 32 -16.55 41.80 -7.91
C THR A 32 -17.11 41.15 -6.65
N LEU A 33 -18.31 41.54 -6.20
CA LEU A 33 -18.97 40.92 -5.05
C LEU A 33 -19.43 39.48 -5.32
N VAL A 34 -19.87 39.17 -6.55
CA VAL A 34 -20.17 37.78 -6.93
C VAL A 34 -18.89 36.95 -7.04
N ARG A 35 -17.75 37.52 -7.45
CA ARG A 35 -16.43 36.84 -7.39
C ARG A 35 -16.01 36.48 -5.97
N GLU A 36 -16.32 37.31 -4.97
CA GLU A 36 -16.02 37.01 -3.55
C GLU A 36 -16.99 35.99 -2.92
N ILE A 37 -18.26 35.97 -3.31
CA ILE A 37 -19.23 34.97 -2.81
C ILE A 37 -18.92 33.55 -3.34
N HIS A 38 -18.17 33.44 -4.45
CA HIS A 38 -17.60 32.16 -4.89
C HIS A 38 -16.45 31.65 -4.02
N GLY A 39 -16.05 32.35 -2.95
CA GLY A 39 -15.11 31.82 -1.95
C GLY A 39 -15.56 30.52 -1.26
N GLN A 40 -16.81 30.07 -1.48
CA GLN A 40 -17.31 28.77 -1.06
C GLN A 40 -17.29 27.67 -2.13
N VAL A 41 -17.19 28.03 -3.43
CA VAL A 41 -17.10 27.04 -4.51
C VAL A 41 -15.63 26.84 -4.82
N ARG A 42 -15.11 25.66 -4.49
CA ARG A 42 -13.74 25.27 -4.83
C ARG A 42 -13.57 25.41 -6.33
N ARG A 43 -12.75 26.38 -6.78
CA ARG A 43 -12.44 26.55 -8.20
C ARG A 43 -11.49 25.42 -8.62
N GLU A 44 -11.72 24.90 -9.82
CA GLU A 44 -10.97 23.79 -10.41
C GLU A 44 -10.68 24.15 -11.87
N ILE A 45 -9.52 23.74 -12.38
CA ILE A 45 -9.14 23.92 -13.78
C ILE A 45 -9.20 22.57 -14.49
N PHE A 46 -9.91 22.51 -15.61
CA PHE A 46 -10.04 21.32 -16.45
C PHE A 46 -9.01 21.35 -17.58
N ILE A 47 -8.35 20.21 -17.79
CA ILE A 47 -7.27 20.01 -18.76
C ILE A 47 -7.66 18.82 -19.64
N ASP A 48 -7.69 19.02 -20.94
CA ASP A 48 -7.89 18.00 -21.96
C ASP A 48 -6.88 18.21 -23.09
N THR A 49 -5.73 17.56 -22.98
CA THR A 49 -4.66 17.57 -23.98
C THR A 49 -5.07 16.97 -25.34
N GLY A 50 -6.22 16.31 -25.42
CA GLY A 50 -6.83 15.86 -26.66
C GLY A 50 -7.75 16.89 -27.32
N ALA A 51 -8.04 18.02 -26.66
CA ALA A 51 -8.88 19.09 -27.20
C ALA A 51 -8.20 19.76 -28.41
N ILE A 52 -9.03 20.21 -29.37
CA ILE A 52 -8.55 20.83 -30.62
C ILE A 52 -8.23 22.31 -30.43
N VAL A 53 -8.88 22.95 -29.47
CA VAL A 53 -8.78 24.39 -29.22
C VAL A 53 -8.55 24.60 -27.74
N ASN A 54 -7.54 25.40 -27.43
CA ASN A 54 -7.27 25.82 -26.08
C ASN A 54 -8.43 26.63 -25.51
N GLY A 55 -9.01 26.14 -24.42
CA GLY A 55 -10.11 26.79 -23.73
C GLY A 55 -9.68 27.78 -22.65
N ASP A 56 -10.52 27.92 -21.64
CA ASP A 56 -10.38 28.86 -20.51
C ASP A 56 -10.40 28.12 -19.16
N GLY A 57 -10.13 26.81 -19.17
CA GLY A 57 -10.05 25.97 -17.98
C GLY A 57 -11.39 25.50 -17.43
N TYR A 58 -12.52 25.84 -18.05
CA TYR A 58 -13.83 25.31 -17.68
C TYR A 58 -14.08 23.91 -18.25
N GLN A 59 -14.97 23.13 -17.63
CA GLN A 59 -15.25 21.76 -18.08
C GLN A 59 -15.72 21.67 -19.55
N GLN A 60 -16.44 22.68 -20.05
CA GLN A 60 -16.92 22.73 -21.44
C GLN A 60 -15.87 23.23 -22.43
N THR A 61 -14.83 23.89 -21.92
CA THR A 61 -13.76 24.57 -22.66
C THR A 61 -12.45 24.39 -21.89
N PRO A 62 -11.96 23.14 -21.75
CA PRO A 62 -10.76 22.84 -20.98
C PRO A 62 -9.51 23.44 -21.65
N TYR A 63 -8.44 23.64 -20.88
CA TYR A 63 -7.13 23.93 -21.49
C TYR A 63 -6.64 22.71 -22.27
N ASP A 64 -6.07 22.95 -23.44
CA ASP A 64 -5.48 21.90 -24.30
C ASP A 64 -4.00 21.64 -23.99
N ASN A 65 -3.43 22.42 -23.08
CA ASN A 65 -2.04 22.32 -22.67
C ASN A 65 -1.86 22.60 -21.18
N ILE A 66 -0.83 21.99 -20.60
CA ILE A 66 -0.54 22.06 -19.16
C ILE A 66 0.03 23.42 -18.76
N THR A 67 0.79 24.05 -19.67
CA THR A 67 1.42 25.35 -19.46
C THR A 67 0.40 26.41 -19.08
N ASP A 68 -0.62 26.63 -19.92
CA ASP A 68 -1.62 27.67 -19.69
C ASP A 68 -2.49 27.35 -18.47
N ALA A 69 -2.80 26.06 -18.27
CA ALA A 69 -3.55 25.61 -17.10
C ALA A 69 -2.84 25.92 -15.79
N ILE A 70 -1.53 25.67 -15.70
CA ILE A 70 -0.75 25.97 -14.49
C ILE A 70 -0.58 27.48 -14.33
N ASP A 71 -0.32 28.23 -15.40
CA ASP A 71 -0.16 29.69 -15.33
C ASP A 71 -1.44 30.36 -14.80
N ASP A 72 -2.62 29.94 -15.28
CA ASP A 72 -3.90 30.42 -14.76
C ASP A 72 -4.13 29.96 -13.31
N ALA A 73 -3.76 28.72 -12.99
CA ALA A 73 -3.90 28.18 -11.65
C ALA A 73 -3.10 28.98 -10.62
N GLU A 74 -1.84 29.27 -10.92
CA GLU A 74 -0.95 30.04 -10.07
C GLU A 74 -1.39 31.51 -9.98
N ALA A 75 -1.78 32.13 -11.10
CA ALA A 75 -2.23 33.52 -11.13
C ALA A 75 -3.51 33.74 -10.29
N ASN A 76 -4.37 32.73 -10.20
CA ASN A 76 -5.65 32.80 -9.48
C ASN A 76 -5.66 32.06 -8.13
N GLY A 77 -4.54 31.46 -7.72
CA GLY A 77 -4.46 30.66 -6.49
C GLY A 77 -5.35 29.41 -6.51
N ILE A 78 -5.61 28.84 -7.68
CA ILE A 78 -6.36 27.60 -7.86
C ILE A 78 -5.38 26.44 -7.70
N THR A 79 -5.60 25.59 -6.69
CA THR A 79 -4.69 24.46 -6.43
C THR A 79 -5.20 23.15 -6.99
N ARG A 80 -6.34 23.14 -7.67
CA ARG A 80 -7.01 21.90 -8.10
C ARG A 80 -7.09 21.78 -9.62
N LEU A 81 -6.44 20.74 -10.14
CA LEU A 81 -6.40 20.42 -11.58
C LEU A 81 -7.19 19.14 -11.84
N VAL A 82 -7.98 19.14 -12.93
CA VAL A 82 -8.79 18.00 -13.37
C VAL A 82 -8.33 17.58 -14.77
N PHE A 83 -7.77 16.38 -14.89
CA PHE A 83 -7.34 15.81 -16.16
C PHE A 83 -8.45 14.95 -16.77
N LEU A 84 -8.80 15.26 -18.02
CA LEU A 84 -9.79 14.54 -18.82
C LEU A 84 -9.12 13.58 -19.81
N ALA A 85 -7.84 13.78 -20.11
CA ALA A 85 -7.05 13.01 -21.08
C ALA A 85 -5.61 12.82 -20.59
N ASP A 86 -4.90 11.92 -21.27
CA ASP A 86 -3.50 11.59 -21.00
C ASP A 86 -2.58 12.79 -21.20
N ALA A 87 -1.64 13.02 -20.30
CA ALA A 87 -0.81 14.22 -20.32
C ALA A 87 0.62 13.95 -19.84
N THR A 88 1.53 14.87 -20.17
CA THR A 88 2.94 14.83 -19.75
C THR A 88 3.30 16.18 -19.14
N LEU A 89 3.74 16.19 -17.89
CA LEU A 89 4.15 17.43 -17.22
C LEU A 89 5.37 18.04 -17.92
N ASP A 90 5.28 19.33 -18.25
CA ASP A 90 6.36 20.11 -18.88
C ASP A 90 7.12 20.99 -17.87
N ARG A 91 6.60 21.10 -16.64
CA ARG A 91 7.14 21.92 -15.55
C ARG A 91 6.81 21.34 -14.18
N GLN A 92 7.38 21.95 -13.13
CA GLN A 92 7.13 21.58 -11.74
C GLN A 92 5.69 21.90 -11.33
N VAL A 93 5.08 21.01 -10.54
CA VAL A 93 3.68 21.15 -10.10
C VAL A 93 3.61 20.80 -8.62
N LYS A 94 3.96 21.76 -7.75
CA LYS A 94 4.06 21.58 -6.30
C LYS A 94 2.81 22.06 -5.58
N ASN A 95 2.38 21.35 -4.54
CA ASN A 95 1.20 21.70 -3.72
C ASN A 95 -0.13 21.74 -4.49
N PHE A 96 -0.25 20.98 -5.57
CA PHE A 96 -1.50 20.85 -6.32
C PHE A 96 -2.28 19.60 -5.92
N HIS A 97 -3.60 19.64 -6.04
CA HIS A 97 -4.47 18.49 -6.00
C HIS A 97 -4.91 18.14 -7.43
N ILE A 98 -4.40 17.03 -7.93
CA ILE A 98 -4.55 16.60 -9.31
C ILE A 98 -5.48 15.38 -9.35
N VAL A 99 -6.58 15.49 -10.09
CA VAL A 99 -7.60 14.43 -10.17
C VAL A 99 -7.86 14.05 -11.61
N GLY A 100 -7.94 12.76 -11.90
CA GLY A 100 -8.27 12.24 -13.21
C GLY A 100 -9.74 11.86 -13.33
N ILE A 101 -10.32 12.06 -14.52
CA ILE A 101 -11.62 11.50 -14.89
C ILE A 101 -11.37 10.37 -15.89
N GLY A 102 -11.72 9.13 -15.50
CA GLY A 102 -11.49 7.95 -16.33
C GLY A 102 -10.08 7.35 -16.24
N GLN A 103 -9.31 7.69 -15.20
CA GLN A 103 -7.92 7.24 -15.00
C GLN A 103 -6.96 7.57 -16.16
N PRO A 104 -6.85 8.85 -16.56
CA PRO A 104 -5.88 9.27 -17.56
C PRO A 104 -4.45 8.95 -17.09
N ALA A 105 -3.58 8.71 -18.06
CA ALA A 105 -2.15 8.57 -17.88
C ALA A 105 -1.52 9.95 -17.66
N LEU A 106 -0.78 10.12 -16.56
CA LEU A 106 -0.02 11.32 -16.30
C LEU A 106 1.46 10.97 -16.16
N ASP A 107 2.23 11.28 -17.20
CA ASP A 107 3.68 11.18 -17.17
C ASP A 107 4.25 12.38 -16.40
N LEU A 108 4.88 12.10 -15.26
CA LEU A 108 5.46 13.13 -14.39
C LEU A 108 6.79 13.67 -14.91
N ASN A 109 7.40 13.02 -15.92
CA ASN A 109 8.49 13.54 -16.74
C ASN A 109 9.68 14.16 -15.95
N GLY A 110 10.04 13.57 -14.82
CA GLY A 110 11.14 13.99 -13.95
C GLY A 110 10.86 15.25 -13.14
N GLN A 111 9.64 15.78 -13.18
CA GLN A 111 9.30 17.06 -12.56
C GLN A 111 9.24 16.95 -11.02
N ASN A 112 9.41 18.10 -10.37
CA ASN A 112 9.21 18.22 -8.93
C ASN A 112 7.72 18.40 -8.64
N VAL A 113 7.15 17.45 -7.90
CA VAL A 113 5.73 17.41 -7.52
C VAL A 113 5.55 17.37 -6.00
N ASP A 114 6.55 17.85 -5.27
CA ASP A 114 6.53 17.85 -3.81
C ASP A 114 5.30 18.55 -3.23
N GLY A 115 4.67 17.91 -2.25
CA GLY A 115 3.46 18.39 -1.59
C GLY A 115 2.16 18.21 -2.38
N SER A 116 2.21 17.62 -3.58
CA SER A 116 1.03 17.42 -4.42
C SER A 116 0.28 16.13 -4.06
N GLU A 117 -1.04 16.16 -4.27
CA GLU A 117 -1.94 15.03 -4.13
C GLU A 117 -2.44 14.57 -5.50
N PHE A 118 -2.50 13.26 -5.73
CA PHE A 118 -2.97 12.64 -6.96
C PHE A 118 -4.13 11.70 -6.64
N GLU A 119 -5.21 11.77 -7.43
CA GLU A 119 -6.38 10.91 -7.26
C GLU A 119 -6.92 10.43 -8.61
N LEU A 120 -7.26 9.14 -8.71
CA LEU A 120 -7.87 8.54 -9.90
C LEU A 120 -7.08 8.78 -11.21
N ILE A 121 -5.75 8.62 -11.13
CA ILE A 121 -4.80 8.80 -12.24
C ILE A 121 -3.89 7.58 -12.34
N ARG A 122 -3.46 7.25 -13.56
CA ARG A 122 -2.31 6.35 -13.77
C ARG A 122 -1.02 7.18 -13.79
N LEU A 123 -0.14 6.97 -12.81
CA LEU A 123 1.12 7.69 -12.69
C LEU A 123 2.22 6.99 -13.51
N ASP A 124 2.78 7.73 -14.46
CA ASP A 124 3.82 7.30 -15.39
C ASP A 124 5.14 8.09 -15.18
N GLY A 125 6.25 7.56 -15.70
CA GLY A 125 7.52 8.28 -15.81
C GLY A 125 8.35 8.33 -14.52
N SER A 126 8.88 9.51 -14.19
CA SER A 126 9.72 9.73 -13.01
C SER A 126 9.37 11.04 -12.34
N TYR A 127 9.67 11.20 -11.06
CA TYR A 127 9.46 12.46 -10.36
C TYR A 127 10.41 12.67 -9.18
N THR A 128 10.40 13.88 -8.64
CA THR A 128 11.05 14.22 -7.36
C THR A 128 10.04 14.86 -6.40
N GLY A 129 10.35 14.80 -5.10
CA GLY A 129 9.47 15.27 -4.04
C GLY A 129 8.75 14.14 -3.29
N SER A 130 7.87 14.50 -2.37
CA SER A 130 6.98 13.57 -1.66
C SER A 130 5.53 13.87 -2.03
N ILE A 131 4.77 12.84 -2.40
CA ILE A 131 3.38 12.97 -2.83
C ILE A 131 2.41 12.22 -1.93
N VAL A 132 1.11 12.50 -2.10
CA VAL A 132 0.04 11.61 -1.64
C VAL A 132 -0.74 11.13 -2.85
N ALA A 133 -0.83 9.82 -3.07
CA ALA A 133 -1.63 9.23 -4.14
C ALA A 133 -2.79 8.42 -3.57
N LYS A 134 -3.99 8.53 -4.16
CA LYS A 134 -5.21 7.83 -3.74
C LYS A 134 -5.89 7.21 -4.95
N LEU A 135 -6.18 5.91 -4.90
CA LEU A 135 -6.90 5.21 -5.97
C LEU A 135 -6.21 5.39 -7.35
N CYS A 136 -4.88 5.46 -7.34
CA CYS A 136 -4.04 5.60 -8.51
C CYS A 136 -3.47 4.27 -8.95
N ASN A 137 -3.13 4.17 -10.23
CA ASN A 137 -2.36 3.05 -10.76
C ASN A 137 -0.91 3.49 -10.95
N LEU A 138 0.04 2.80 -10.33
CA LEU A 138 1.47 3.06 -10.46
C LEU A 138 2.01 2.21 -11.60
N SER A 139 2.34 2.83 -12.72
CA SER A 139 2.75 2.12 -13.92
C SER A 139 4.11 1.45 -13.81
N ASN A 140 4.34 0.48 -14.70
CA ASN A 140 5.65 -0.15 -14.85
C ASN A 140 6.73 0.90 -15.19
N ASN A 141 7.87 0.77 -14.53
CA ASN A 141 9.02 1.68 -14.58
C ASN A 141 8.80 3.06 -13.94
N LEU A 142 7.74 3.27 -13.15
CA LEU A 142 7.62 4.48 -12.34
C LEU A 142 8.81 4.59 -11.38
N SER A 143 9.47 5.75 -11.37
CA SER A 143 10.66 5.97 -10.52
C SER A 143 10.57 7.26 -9.71
N GLY A 144 11.30 7.29 -8.59
CA GLY A 144 11.24 8.40 -7.64
C GLY A 144 10.14 8.23 -6.58
N LEU A 145 9.67 7.00 -6.35
CA LEU A 145 8.58 6.74 -5.41
C LEU A 145 8.92 7.24 -3.99
N ASN A 146 8.13 8.19 -3.49
CA ASN A 146 8.27 8.75 -2.14
C ASN A 146 6.94 9.35 -1.66
N GLY A 147 6.56 9.10 -0.41
CA GLY A 147 5.31 9.61 0.18
C GLY A 147 4.30 8.53 0.54
N LYS A 148 3.00 8.84 0.41
CA LYS A 148 1.89 7.98 0.90
C LYS A 148 0.96 7.60 -0.24
N PHE A 149 0.59 6.33 -0.31
CA PHE A 149 -0.17 5.72 -1.40
C PHE A 149 -1.31 4.90 -0.82
N PHE A 150 -2.56 5.26 -1.12
CA PHE A 150 -3.77 4.67 -0.54
C PHE A 150 -4.63 4.03 -1.62
N GLY A 151 -4.92 2.74 -1.50
CA GLY A 151 -5.75 2.03 -2.48
C GLY A 151 -5.15 2.00 -3.87
N CYS A 152 -3.82 2.06 -3.99
CA CYS A 152 -3.12 2.13 -5.28
C CYS A 152 -2.79 0.76 -5.85
N GLY A 153 -2.95 0.60 -7.16
CA GLY A 153 -2.49 -0.57 -7.91
C GLY A 153 -1.02 -0.45 -8.31
N LEU A 154 -0.25 -1.54 -8.25
CA LEU A 154 1.14 -1.60 -8.72
C LEU A 154 1.24 -2.43 -10.01
N GLY A 155 1.65 -1.78 -11.11
CA GLY A 155 1.64 -2.35 -12.46
C GLY A 155 2.94 -2.97 -12.97
N GLY A 156 4.01 -2.99 -12.18
CA GLY A 156 5.31 -3.46 -12.66
C GLY A 156 6.46 -3.17 -11.69
N LEU A 157 7.63 -2.89 -12.25
CA LEU A 157 8.79 -2.40 -11.52
C LEU A 157 8.55 -0.95 -11.10
N ILE A 158 8.59 -0.66 -9.80
CA ILE A 158 8.52 0.67 -9.23
C ILE A 158 9.81 0.91 -8.43
N THR A 159 10.47 2.03 -8.68
CA THR A 159 11.75 2.36 -8.05
C THR A 159 11.59 3.50 -7.05
N LEU A 160 12.01 3.26 -5.81
CA LEU A 160 12.00 4.26 -4.74
C LEU A 160 12.98 5.41 -5.00
N ALA A 161 12.68 6.61 -4.52
CA ALA A 161 13.67 7.70 -4.49
C ALA A 161 14.77 7.43 -3.44
N PRO A 162 15.99 7.99 -3.60
CA PRO A 162 17.03 7.95 -2.58
C PRO A 162 16.52 8.47 -1.24
N GLY A 163 16.65 7.68 -0.17
CA GLY A 163 16.16 8.07 1.16
C GLY A 163 14.65 8.15 1.30
N ALA A 164 13.91 7.57 0.36
CA ALA A 164 12.45 7.61 0.39
C ALA A 164 11.89 6.98 1.66
N VAL A 165 10.80 7.59 2.13
CA VAL A 165 9.90 7.04 3.12
C VAL A 165 8.58 6.79 2.41
N VAL A 166 8.35 5.53 2.06
CA VAL A 166 7.15 5.11 1.33
C VAL A 166 6.19 4.41 2.26
N ARG A 167 4.94 4.84 2.25
CA ARG A 167 3.83 4.13 2.88
C ARG A 167 2.79 3.74 1.84
N LEU A 168 2.51 2.46 1.73
CA LEU A 168 1.46 1.87 0.91
C LEU A 168 0.38 1.29 1.83
N VAL A 169 -0.86 1.72 1.68
CA VAL A 169 -2.00 1.25 2.48
C VAL A 169 -3.10 0.79 1.53
N ASP A 170 -3.63 -0.41 1.77
CA ASP A 170 -4.68 -1.04 0.94
C ASP A 170 -4.29 -1.13 -0.55
N ALA A 171 -2.98 -1.20 -0.83
CA ALA A 171 -2.46 -1.33 -2.18
C ALA A 171 -2.60 -2.77 -2.70
N TYR A 172 -2.56 -2.94 -4.03
CA TYR A 172 -2.74 -4.25 -4.65
C TYR A 172 -1.88 -4.42 -5.91
N SER A 173 -1.65 -5.68 -6.29
CA SER A 173 -0.99 -6.03 -7.55
C SER A 173 -1.94 -5.86 -8.74
N GLU A 174 -1.54 -5.09 -9.76
CA GLU A 174 -2.27 -5.04 -11.04
C GLU A 174 -1.83 -6.12 -12.03
N ILE A 175 -0.77 -6.86 -11.71
CA ILE A 175 -0.24 -7.90 -12.60
C ILE A 175 -1.09 -9.17 -12.45
N PRO A 176 -1.72 -9.67 -13.53
CA PRO A 176 -2.54 -10.87 -13.47
C PRO A 176 -1.70 -12.16 -13.36
N GLY A 177 -2.30 -13.19 -12.78
CA GLY A 177 -1.75 -14.54 -12.77
C GLY A 177 -0.61 -14.76 -11.77
N VAL A 178 0.54 -15.24 -12.25
CA VAL A 178 1.71 -15.58 -11.41
C VAL A 178 2.77 -14.49 -11.33
N GLY A 179 2.62 -13.44 -12.15
CA GLY A 179 3.50 -12.28 -12.09
C GLY A 179 3.31 -11.49 -10.80
N THR A 180 4.31 -10.69 -10.46
CA THR A 180 4.29 -9.82 -9.29
C THR A 180 4.93 -8.48 -9.62
N PRO A 181 4.33 -7.34 -9.23
CA PRO A 181 5.05 -6.07 -9.26
C PRO A 181 6.29 -6.14 -8.36
N GLU A 182 7.27 -5.32 -8.70
CA GLU A 182 8.54 -5.24 -7.99
C GLU A 182 8.69 -3.84 -7.38
N LEU A 183 8.93 -3.77 -6.07
CA LEU A 183 9.38 -2.56 -5.41
C LEU A 183 10.90 -2.66 -5.23
N SER A 184 11.61 -1.86 -6.01
CA SER A 184 13.08 -1.76 -5.95
C SER A 184 13.47 -0.66 -4.96
N MET A 185 14.18 -1.04 -3.91
CA MET A 185 14.75 -0.13 -2.90
C MET A 185 16.04 0.57 -3.39
N LEU A 186 16.10 0.83 -4.71
CA LEU A 186 17.21 1.32 -5.55
C LEU A 186 18.31 0.32 -5.90
N PRO A 187 18.70 0.21 -7.19
CA PRO A 187 19.73 -0.72 -7.65
C PRO A 187 21.18 -0.21 -7.51
N ALA A 188 21.39 1.09 -7.24
CA ALA A 188 22.72 1.63 -7.09
C ALA A 188 23.13 1.63 -5.62
N PHE A 189 24.24 0.93 -5.33
CA PHE A 189 24.96 0.94 -4.07
C PHE A 189 25.34 2.40 -3.73
N SER A 190 24.41 3.18 -3.20
CA SER A 190 24.69 4.40 -2.47
C SER A 190 24.76 3.96 -1.01
N PRO A 191 25.95 3.62 -0.50
CA PRO A 191 26.12 3.03 0.84
C PRO A 191 25.78 4.03 1.96
N GLN A 192 25.06 5.12 1.69
CA GLN A 192 24.82 6.20 2.65
C GLN A 192 23.35 6.57 2.87
N ILE A 193 22.40 6.06 2.09
CA ILE A 193 21.01 6.55 2.21
C ILE A 193 20.05 5.39 2.46
N PRO A 194 19.63 5.17 3.73
CA PRO A 194 18.64 4.14 4.03
C PRO A 194 17.25 4.51 3.54
N HIS A 195 16.47 3.49 3.22
CA HIS A 195 15.08 3.61 2.79
C HIS A 195 14.14 3.03 3.84
N LYS A 196 12.93 3.58 3.92
CA LYS A 196 11.86 3.05 4.76
C LYS A 196 10.63 2.73 3.93
N LEU A 197 10.21 1.47 3.98
CA LEU A 197 9.06 0.96 3.24
C LEU A 197 8.04 0.37 4.21
N ASP A 198 6.85 0.95 4.25
CA ASP A 198 5.76 0.53 5.13
C ASP A 198 4.53 0.14 4.29
N ILE A 199 4.28 -1.15 4.17
CA ILE A 199 3.17 -1.71 3.39
C ILE A 199 2.14 -2.29 4.36
N ARG A 200 0.89 -1.84 4.23
CA ARG A 200 -0.24 -2.21 5.07
C ARG A 200 -1.39 -2.77 4.23
N ASN A 201 -1.92 -3.91 4.64
CA ASN A 201 -3.08 -4.56 4.03
C ASN A 201 -2.94 -4.80 2.52
N TYR A 202 -1.75 -5.23 2.06
CA TYR A 202 -1.49 -5.44 0.63
C TYR A 202 -2.09 -6.76 0.13
N SER A 203 -2.61 -6.76 -1.11
CA SER A 203 -3.15 -7.97 -1.75
C SER A 203 -2.48 -8.31 -3.08
N GLY A 204 -2.21 -9.60 -3.29
CA GLY A 204 -1.65 -10.13 -4.53
C GLY A 204 -0.16 -10.46 -4.44
N GLY A 205 0.54 -10.38 -5.57
CA GLY A 205 1.97 -10.64 -5.64
C GLY A 205 2.81 -9.41 -5.32
N LEU A 206 3.96 -9.61 -4.69
CA LEU A 206 4.92 -8.54 -4.44
C LEU A 206 6.35 -9.09 -4.45
N THR A 207 7.24 -8.47 -5.20
CA THR A 207 8.68 -8.68 -5.11
C THR A 207 9.32 -7.46 -4.46
N ILE A 208 10.18 -7.67 -3.47
CA ILE A 208 11.08 -6.65 -2.94
C ILE A 208 12.49 -6.93 -3.43
N SER A 209 13.17 -5.92 -3.93
CA SER A 209 14.53 -6.04 -4.44
C SER A 209 15.42 -4.88 -4.02
N ASN A 210 16.73 -5.12 -4.15
CA ASN A 210 17.79 -4.13 -4.04
C ASN A 210 17.87 -3.40 -2.68
N SER A 211 17.49 -4.05 -1.57
CA SER A 211 17.86 -3.54 -0.25
C SER A 211 19.34 -3.84 0.04
N GLN A 212 20.17 -2.80 0.03
CA GLN A 212 21.63 -2.93 0.15
C GLN A 212 22.24 -2.22 1.36
N HIS A 213 21.46 -1.45 2.12
CA HIS A 213 21.93 -0.71 3.29
C HIS A 213 21.48 -1.38 4.60
N PRO A 214 22.33 -1.51 5.63
CA PRO A 214 21.95 -2.17 6.90
C PRO A 214 20.79 -1.47 7.63
N ASP A 215 20.67 -0.15 7.48
CA ASP A 215 19.58 0.64 8.07
C ASP A 215 18.32 0.72 7.17
N CYS A 216 18.27 -0.01 6.05
CA CYS A 216 17.02 -0.16 5.30
C CYS A 216 16.01 -0.97 6.11
N GLU A 217 14.80 -0.44 6.24
CA GLU A 217 13.70 -1.06 6.97
C GLU A 217 12.51 -1.24 6.03
N SER A 218 11.98 -2.46 5.96
CA SER A 218 10.70 -2.73 5.32
C SER A 218 9.75 -3.43 6.29
N THR A 219 8.48 -3.04 6.28
CA THR A 219 7.41 -3.80 6.90
C THR A 219 6.36 -4.12 5.87
N ILE A 220 6.01 -5.40 5.72
CA ILE A 220 5.10 -5.90 4.70
C ILE A 220 3.98 -6.66 5.39
N GLU A 221 2.80 -6.05 5.43
CA GLU A 221 1.58 -6.68 5.92
C GLU A 221 0.69 -7.09 4.76
N MET A 222 0.55 -8.40 4.58
CA MET A 222 -0.21 -9.02 3.52
C MET A 222 -1.59 -9.45 4.02
N SER A 223 -2.64 -9.09 3.28
CA SER A 223 -3.97 -9.67 3.48
C SER A 223 -4.09 -11.04 2.82
N GLN A 224 -3.49 -11.19 1.64
CA GLN A 224 -3.39 -12.42 0.88
C GLN A 224 -2.34 -12.30 -0.22
N GLY A 225 -1.77 -13.43 -0.64
CA GLY A 225 -0.98 -13.53 -1.86
C GLY A 225 0.42 -14.08 -1.61
N ARG A 226 1.42 -13.48 -2.26
CA ARG A 226 2.80 -13.97 -2.26
C ARG A 226 3.80 -12.82 -2.14
N VAL A 227 4.85 -13.04 -1.36
CA VAL A 227 5.99 -12.15 -1.23
C VAL A 227 7.25 -12.88 -1.69
N PHE A 228 8.00 -12.24 -2.60
CA PHE A 228 9.32 -12.68 -3.01
C PHE A 228 10.34 -11.67 -2.53
N LEU A 229 11.36 -12.14 -1.81
CA LEU A 229 12.55 -11.35 -1.52
C LEU A 229 13.63 -11.75 -2.51
N ALA A 230 14.01 -10.84 -3.41
CA ALA A 230 15.02 -11.11 -4.42
C ALA A 230 16.43 -11.28 -3.81
N ALA A 231 17.31 -11.98 -4.51
CA ALA A 231 18.71 -12.19 -4.08
C ALA A 231 19.55 -10.91 -4.04
N SER A 232 19.09 -9.85 -4.71
CA SER A 232 19.71 -8.53 -4.66
C SER A 232 19.49 -7.79 -3.34
N ASN A 233 18.66 -8.33 -2.44
CA ASN A 233 18.59 -7.88 -1.06
C ASN A 233 19.78 -8.47 -0.28
N VAL A 234 20.74 -7.63 0.08
CA VAL A 234 22.02 -8.04 0.71
C VAL A 234 22.22 -7.47 2.12
N ALA A 235 21.50 -6.41 2.49
CA ALA A 235 21.53 -5.81 3.83
C ALA A 235 20.22 -5.04 4.12
N GLY A 236 19.92 -4.88 5.42
CA GLY A 236 18.66 -4.31 5.90
C GLY A 236 17.78 -5.35 6.56
N THR A 237 16.59 -4.92 6.97
CA THR A 237 15.61 -5.78 7.65
C THR A 237 14.24 -5.68 6.99
N SER A 238 13.59 -6.81 6.79
CA SER A 238 12.18 -6.91 6.40
C SER A 238 11.37 -7.63 7.45
N SER A 239 10.33 -6.98 7.96
CA SER A 239 9.31 -7.61 8.81
C SER A 239 8.09 -7.96 7.99
N ILE A 240 7.83 -9.26 7.82
CA ILE A 240 6.74 -9.79 7.00
C ILE A 240 5.68 -10.40 7.91
N ARG A 241 4.43 -9.97 7.71
CA ARG A 241 3.29 -10.36 8.54
C ARG A 241 2.00 -10.52 7.74
N GLY A 242 1.00 -11.13 8.37
CA GLY A 242 -0.31 -11.38 7.75
C GLY A 242 -0.36 -12.77 7.10
N VAL A 243 -1.13 -12.92 6.02
CA VAL A 243 -1.34 -14.21 5.35
C VAL A 243 -0.74 -14.19 3.95
N ALA A 244 0.37 -14.88 3.75
CA ALA A 244 1.00 -14.97 2.44
C ALA A 244 1.92 -16.20 2.32
N PHE A 245 2.18 -16.58 1.07
CA PHE A 245 3.35 -17.39 0.74
C PHE A 245 4.59 -16.49 0.72
N LEU A 246 5.67 -16.90 1.39
CA LEU A 246 6.95 -16.20 1.33
C LEU A 246 7.99 -17.10 0.67
N GLN A 247 8.63 -16.59 -0.38
CA GLN A 247 9.88 -17.13 -0.88
C GLN A 247 10.99 -16.11 -0.64
N ASP A 248 11.92 -16.49 0.23
CA ASP A 248 13.08 -15.69 0.55
C ASP A 248 14.30 -16.19 -0.22
N LEU A 249 14.82 -15.37 -1.13
CA LEU A 249 16.08 -15.59 -1.85
C LEU A 249 17.15 -14.58 -1.45
N SER A 250 16.91 -13.75 -0.42
CA SER A 250 17.84 -12.73 0.03
C SER A 250 19.19 -13.33 0.46
N THR A 251 20.24 -12.51 0.42
CA THR A 251 21.62 -12.95 0.69
C THR A 251 22.33 -12.00 1.65
N GLY A 252 23.61 -12.28 1.96
CA GLY A 252 24.43 -11.38 2.77
C GLY A 252 23.98 -11.26 4.23
N THR A 253 23.79 -10.02 4.69
CA THR A 253 23.37 -9.67 6.07
C THR A 253 21.90 -9.29 6.17
N TYR A 254 21.12 -9.54 5.12
CA TYR A 254 19.70 -9.25 5.11
C TYR A 254 18.96 -10.07 6.17
N THR A 255 18.14 -9.41 6.98
CA THR A 255 17.37 -10.07 8.05
C THR A 255 15.90 -10.09 7.69
N VAL A 256 15.26 -11.26 7.84
CA VAL A 256 13.82 -11.43 7.58
C VAL A 256 13.13 -11.87 8.87
N GLU A 257 12.24 -11.03 9.37
CA GLU A 257 11.39 -11.32 10.51
C GLU A 257 10.03 -11.85 10.03
N THR A 258 9.69 -13.08 10.41
CA THR A 258 8.45 -13.76 10.00
C THR A 258 7.54 -14.11 11.17
N SER A 259 7.79 -13.52 12.35
CA SER A 259 7.06 -13.82 13.59
C SER A 259 5.54 -13.60 13.47
N GLY A 260 5.12 -12.65 12.64
CA GLY A 260 3.72 -12.34 12.35
C GLY A 260 3.17 -12.95 11.05
N LEU A 261 3.93 -13.80 10.35
CA LEU A 261 3.53 -14.40 9.08
C LEU A 261 2.84 -15.75 9.28
N ILE A 262 1.64 -15.87 8.75
CA ILE A 262 0.91 -17.13 8.64
C ILE A 262 1.06 -17.64 7.21
N GLN A 263 1.87 -18.69 7.03
CA GLN A 263 2.00 -19.34 5.74
C GLN A 263 0.93 -20.43 5.58
N PRO A 264 0.22 -20.51 4.42
CA PRO A 264 -0.75 -21.57 4.17
C PRO A 264 -0.18 -22.98 4.32
N ALA A 265 1.10 -23.19 4.02
CA ALA A 265 1.79 -24.47 4.22
C ALA A 265 1.79 -24.90 5.70
N ASN A 266 1.99 -23.97 6.63
CA ASN A 266 2.02 -24.25 8.07
C ASN A 266 0.63 -24.66 8.61
N VAL A 267 -0.44 -24.26 7.94
CA VAL A 267 -1.81 -24.69 8.30
C VAL A 267 -2.03 -26.15 7.93
N VAL A 268 -1.47 -26.61 6.80
CA VAL A 268 -1.52 -28.01 6.38
C VAL A 268 -0.82 -28.92 7.41
N ASP A 269 0.28 -28.45 8.00
CA ASP A 269 0.96 -29.18 9.08
C ASP A 269 0.09 -29.31 10.33
N THR A 270 -0.75 -28.32 10.61
CA THR A 270 -1.68 -28.38 11.75
C THR A 270 -2.78 -29.41 11.53
N LEU A 271 -3.35 -29.50 10.32
CA LEU A 271 -4.33 -30.56 10.00
C LEU A 271 -3.67 -31.94 10.07
N THR A 272 -2.42 -32.06 9.65
CA THR A 272 -1.65 -33.31 9.73
C THR A 272 -1.38 -33.71 11.18
N LEU A 273 -1.05 -32.75 12.05
CA LEU A 273 -0.88 -32.96 13.48
C LEU A 273 -2.19 -33.39 14.13
N VAL A 274 -3.30 -32.69 13.87
CA VAL A 274 -4.64 -33.06 14.37
C VAL A 274 -5.02 -34.45 13.89
N GLY A 275 -4.79 -34.77 12.62
CA GLY A 275 -4.98 -36.11 12.07
C GLY A 275 -4.16 -37.17 12.79
N THR A 276 -2.90 -36.87 13.09
CA THR A 276 -2.01 -37.77 13.85
C THR A 276 -2.48 -37.96 15.28
N LEU A 277 -2.92 -36.90 15.96
CA LEU A 277 -3.46 -36.96 17.32
C LEU A 277 -4.75 -37.77 17.40
N LEU A 278 -5.66 -37.59 16.44
CA LEU A 278 -6.88 -38.41 16.35
C LEU A 278 -6.55 -39.89 16.12
N LYS A 279 -5.57 -40.17 15.26
CA LYS A 279 -5.05 -41.54 15.07
C LYS A 279 -4.45 -42.10 16.37
N PHE A 280 -3.72 -41.30 17.14
CA PHE A 280 -3.17 -41.73 18.44
C PHE A 280 -4.26 -42.06 19.47
N GLN A 281 -5.40 -41.39 19.41
CA GLN A 281 -6.52 -41.64 20.33
C GLN A 281 -7.38 -42.85 19.93
N GLY A 282 -7.58 -43.06 18.63
CA GLY A 282 -8.56 -44.04 18.12
C GLY A 282 -7.98 -45.29 17.45
N ASN A 283 -6.73 -45.28 17.00
CA ASN A 283 -6.21 -46.40 16.20
C ASN A 283 -5.67 -47.56 17.04
N ARG A 284 -5.48 -48.68 16.35
CA ARG A 284 -4.87 -49.89 16.89
C ARG A 284 -3.49 -49.56 17.47
N THR A 285 -3.32 -49.91 18.74
CA THR A 285 -2.05 -49.86 19.44
C THR A 285 -1.63 -51.27 19.83
N VAL A 286 -0.38 -51.66 19.54
CA VAL A 286 0.16 -52.99 19.87
C VAL A 286 1.38 -52.86 20.76
N LEU A 287 1.39 -53.63 21.83
CA LEU A 287 2.53 -53.77 22.71
C LEU A 287 3.33 -55.02 22.32
N ASP A 288 4.59 -54.84 21.94
CA ASP A 288 5.53 -55.94 21.71
C ASP A 288 6.43 -56.10 22.95
N LYS A 289 6.17 -57.17 23.70
CA LYS A 289 6.90 -57.48 24.94
C LYS A 289 8.29 -58.05 24.71
N ALA A 290 8.55 -58.63 23.53
CA ALA A 290 9.86 -59.17 23.19
C ALA A 290 10.79 -58.06 22.70
N ALA A 291 10.25 -57.13 21.89
CA ALA A 291 10.98 -55.98 21.39
C ALA A 291 11.05 -54.80 22.38
N PHE A 292 10.18 -54.78 23.39
CA PHE A 292 9.99 -53.68 24.34
C PHE A 292 9.51 -52.40 23.69
N THR A 293 8.48 -52.51 22.84
CA THR A 293 7.95 -51.36 22.10
C THR A 293 6.42 -51.25 22.15
N LEU A 294 5.93 -50.02 22.07
CA LEU A 294 4.52 -49.70 21.81
C LEU A 294 4.41 -49.13 20.39
N THR A 295 3.65 -49.78 19.52
CA THR A 295 3.43 -49.32 18.14
C THR A 295 2.00 -48.84 17.98
N ILE A 296 1.82 -47.59 17.56
CA ILE A 296 0.54 -47.04 17.09
C ILE A 296 0.50 -47.17 15.58
N TYR A 297 -0.54 -47.81 15.05
CA TYR A 297 -0.72 -48.04 13.62
C TYR A 297 -1.64 -47.00 12.96
N ASP A 298 -1.51 -46.85 11.65
CA ASP A 298 -2.44 -46.08 10.82
C ASP A 298 -3.79 -46.82 10.70
N THR A 299 -4.72 -46.18 10.01
CA THR A 299 -6.09 -46.59 9.75
C THR A 299 -6.15 -47.93 9.02
N ASP A 300 -5.09 -48.29 8.28
CA ASP A 300 -4.91 -49.59 7.62
C ASP A 300 -4.56 -50.74 8.60
N ARG A 301 -4.28 -50.41 9.88
CA ARG A 301 -3.90 -51.33 10.96
C ARG A 301 -2.59 -52.11 10.73
N VAL A 302 -1.79 -51.72 9.74
CA VAL A 302 -0.55 -52.40 9.34
C VAL A 302 0.63 -51.44 9.29
N THR A 303 0.44 -50.20 8.83
CA THR A 303 1.50 -49.19 8.74
C THR A 303 1.75 -48.52 10.10
N PRO A 304 2.96 -48.60 10.68
CA PRO A 304 3.27 -47.89 11.93
C PRO A 304 3.29 -46.37 11.74
N ILE A 305 2.58 -45.62 12.58
CA ILE A 305 2.71 -44.14 12.67
C ILE A 305 3.86 -43.77 13.61
N ARG A 306 3.90 -44.42 14.78
CA ARG A 306 4.90 -44.16 15.81
C ARG A 306 5.19 -45.42 16.62
N VAL A 307 6.47 -45.63 16.91
CA VAL A 307 6.95 -46.68 17.81
C VAL A 307 7.62 -46.00 19.00
N PHE A 308 7.15 -46.29 20.21
CA PHE A 308 7.76 -45.85 21.45
C PHE A 308 8.61 -46.99 22.01
N ASP A 309 9.86 -46.69 22.35
CA ASP A 309 10.71 -47.60 23.10
C ASP A 309 10.29 -47.56 24.58
N LEU A 310 10.06 -48.72 25.17
CA LEU A 310 9.60 -48.87 26.54
C LEU A 310 10.74 -49.24 27.50
N ARG A 311 12.00 -49.14 27.05
CA ARG A 311 13.17 -49.28 27.91
C ARG A 311 13.29 -48.06 28.83
N GLU A 312 13.33 -48.29 30.14
CA GLU A 312 13.74 -47.26 31.08
C GLU A 312 15.23 -46.96 30.90
N PHE A 313 15.56 -45.67 30.81
CA PHE A 313 16.94 -45.22 30.66
C PHE A 313 17.74 -45.64 31.92
N GLY A 314 18.68 -46.59 31.76
CA GLY A 314 19.58 -47.02 32.82
C GLY A 314 19.10 -48.14 33.75
N VAL A 315 17.86 -48.64 33.62
CA VAL A 315 17.31 -49.68 34.53
C VAL A 315 17.08 -51.04 33.84
N GLY A 316 17.28 -51.10 32.52
CA GLY A 316 16.92 -52.27 31.73
C GLY A 316 15.42 -52.32 31.45
N PRO A 317 14.97 -53.07 30.43
CA PRO A 317 13.58 -53.08 30.01
C PRO A 317 12.65 -53.66 31.09
N SER A 318 11.63 -52.91 31.52
CA SER A 318 10.57 -53.41 32.43
C SER A 318 9.22 -53.46 31.72
N ILE A 319 8.65 -54.67 31.61
CA ILE A 319 7.29 -54.92 31.07
C ILE A 319 6.28 -55.28 32.16
N SER A 320 6.72 -55.38 33.42
CA SER A 320 5.86 -55.80 34.54
C SER A 320 5.05 -54.65 35.14
N THR A 321 5.43 -53.39 34.87
CA THR A 321 4.83 -52.19 35.48
C THR A 321 4.30 -51.17 34.46
N ILE A 322 3.95 -51.57 33.23
CA ILE A 322 3.29 -50.65 32.28
C ILE A 322 1.83 -50.44 32.75
N THR A 323 1.55 -49.28 33.37
CA THR A 323 0.31 -49.04 34.15
C THR A 323 -0.68 -48.02 33.58
N GLU A 324 -0.49 -47.44 32.39
CA GLU A 324 -1.41 -46.42 31.85
C GLU A 324 -1.92 -46.81 30.45
N ARG A 325 -3.18 -47.25 30.29
CA ARG A 325 -4.55 -46.66 30.31
C ARG A 325 -5.02 -46.10 28.96
N LEU A 326 -6.05 -46.76 28.45
CA LEU A 326 -6.89 -46.37 27.32
C LEU A 326 -7.83 -45.21 27.72
N PRO A 327 -8.15 -44.27 26.80
CA PRO A 327 -9.37 -43.49 26.89
C PRO A 327 -10.57 -44.44 26.70
N VAL A 328 -11.50 -44.45 27.66
CA VAL A 328 -12.77 -45.18 27.52
C VAL A 328 -13.81 -44.22 26.94
N SER A 329 -13.94 -44.16 25.61
CA SER A 329 -15.15 -43.62 24.98
C SER A 329 -16.06 -44.81 24.62
N GLY A 330 -16.92 -45.21 25.56
CA GLY A 330 -17.69 -46.45 25.48
C GLY A 330 -18.88 -46.39 24.51
N SER A 331 -18.96 -47.34 23.58
CA SER A 331 -20.15 -48.13 23.21
C SER A 331 -19.81 -49.02 22.01
N PRO A 332 -20.15 -50.32 22.00
CA PRO A 332 -19.93 -51.18 20.84
C PRO A 332 -20.87 -50.74 19.70
N LEU A 333 -20.32 -50.35 18.56
CA LEU A 333 -21.04 -50.50 17.30
C LEU A 333 -21.15 -52.00 17.03
N THR A 334 -22.34 -52.54 17.33
CA THR A 334 -22.81 -53.90 17.03
C THR A 334 -22.69 -54.25 15.55
N PRO A 335 -22.62 -55.56 15.22
CA PRO A 335 -21.93 -56.11 14.05
C PRO A 335 -22.51 -55.78 12.67
#